data_AF-A0A945EGX1-F1
#
_entry.id   AF-A0A945EGX1-F1
#
_cell.length_a   1.000
_cell.length_b   1.000
_cell.length_c   1.000
_cell.angle_alpha   90.00
_cell.angle_beta   90.00
_cell.angle_gamma   90.00
#
_symmetry.space_group_name_H-M   'P 1'
#
loop_
_entity.id
_entity.type
_entity.pdbx_description
1 polymer ?
#
loop_
_entity_poly.entity_id
_entity_poly.type
_entity_poly.pdbx_seq_one_letter_code
_entity_poly.pdbx_strand_id
1 'polypeptide(L)'
;MIKDIVFEAVKSVNKELKNKDLEVVSEETILFERLDSMAILDLILEIEGSIQVEYGRYIQVADDTMMDAIKTPFKTVGTLVEFIEGKV
;
A
#
# COMPACT_ATOMS: atom_id res chain seq x y z
N MET A 1 -1.27 1.97 13.90
CA MET A 1 -2.53 1.37 13.40
C MET A 1 -2.54 1.31 11.88
N ILE A 2 -2.77 2.40 11.13
CA ILE A 2 -2.73 2.35 9.65
C ILE A 2 -1.33 2.02 9.14
N LYS A 3 -0.30 2.63 9.74
CA LYS A 3 1.09 2.31 9.44
C LYS A 3 1.38 0.81 9.54
N ASP A 4 0.92 0.14 10.59
CA ASP A 4 1.16 -1.28 10.79
C ASP A 4 0.47 -2.11 9.70
N ILE A 5 -0.77 -1.76 9.34
CA ILE A 5 -1.52 -2.39 8.24
C ILE A 5 -0.74 -2.27 6.92
N VAL A 6 -0.27 -1.06 6.59
CA VAL A 6 0.49 -0.83 5.35
C VAL A 6 1.80 -1.62 5.35
N PHE A 7 2.54 -1.63 6.46
CA PHE A 7 3.80 -2.38 6.55
C PHE A 7 3.59 -3.88 6.41
N GLU A 8 2.57 -4.44 7.06
CA GLU A 8 2.25 -5.86 6.94
C GLU A 8 1.76 -6.22 5.53
N ALA A 9 0.96 -5.35 4.90
CA ALA A 9 0.53 -5.55 3.51
C ALA A 9 1.73 -5.54 2.53
N VAL A 10 2.67 -4.59 2.68
CA VAL A 10 3.90 -4.56 1.86
C VAL A 10 4.73 -5.82 2.07
N LYS A 11 4.87 -6.30 3.32
CA LYS A 11 5.55 -7.57 3.59
C LYS A 11 4.82 -8.76 2.98
N SER A 12 3.48 -8.76 3.01
CA SER A 12 2.64 -9.82 2.45
C SER A 12 2.88 -9.95 0.95
N VAL A 13 2.74 -8.85 0.21
CA VAL A 13 3.03 -8.79 -1.24
C VAL A 13 4.50 -9.14 -1.52
N ASN A 14 5.42 -8.66 -0.70
CA ASN A 14 6.84 -8.96 -0.90
C ASN A 14 7.21 -10.45 -0.70
N LYS A 15 6.47 -11.21 0.10
CA LYS A 15 6.72 -12.66 0.26
C LYS A 15 6.61 -13.38 -1.08
N GLU A 16 5.73 -12.93 -1.95
CA GLU A 16 5.53 -13.52 -3.29
C GLU A 16 6.59 -13.01 -4.27
N LEU A 17 6.87 -11.71 -4.25
CA LEU A 17 7.86 -11.08 -5.13
C LEU A 17 9.31 -11.47 -4.81
N LYS A 18 9.59 -11.86 -3.56
CA LYS A 18 10.95 -12.13 -3.03
C LYS A 18 11.92 -10.97 -3.31
N ASN A 19 11.41 -9.74 -3.22
CA ASN A 19 12.20 -8.55 -3.49
C ASN A 19 13.00 -8.18 -2.24
N LYS A 20 14.33 -8.32 -2.32
CA LYS A 20 15.26 -7.99 -1.22
C LYS A 20 15.17 -6.53 -0.80
N ASP A 21 14.82 -5.68 -1.76
CA ASP A 21 14.62 -4.25 -1.57
C ASP A 21 13.39 -3.90 -0.70
N LEU A 22 12.51 -4.87 -0.44
CA LEU A 22 11.32 -4.71 0.41
C LEU A 22 11.38 -5.60 1.66
N GLU A 23 12.53 -6.19 1.99
CA GLU A 23 12.73 -6.89 3.27
C GLU A 23 12.81 -5.90 4.44
N VAL A 24 13.38 -4.71 4.19
CA VAL A 24 13.47 -3.60 5.15
C VAL A 24 12.67 -2.43 4.60
N VAL A 25 11.41 -2.34 5.01
CA VAL A 25 10.49 -1.28 4.59
C VAL A 25 10.55 -0.13 5.59
N SER A 26 10.62 1.10 5.08
CA SER A 26 10.53 2.35 5.83
C SER A 26 9.50 3.27 5.19
N GLU A 27 9.11 4.36 5.88
CA GLU A 27 8.20 5.36 5.30
C GLU A 27 8.76 6.01 4.03
N GLU A 28 10.08 6.13 3.93
CA GLU A 28 10.77 6.70 2.76
C GLU A 28 10.87 5.71 1.59
N THR A 29 10.44 4.46 1.77
CA THR A 29 10.53 3.44 0.73
C THR A 29 9.63 3.80 -0.44
N ILE A 30 10.24 3.96 -1.62
CA ILE A 30 9.54 4.27 -2.88
C ILE A 30 8.90 2.99 -3.42
N LEU A 31 7.57 2.96 -3.46
CA LEU A 31 6.81 1.77 -3.87
C LEU A 31 6.84 1.58 -5.39
N PHE A 32 6.70 2.66 -6.17
CA PHE A 32 6.62 2.60 -7.64
C PHE A 32 7.88 2.13 -8.35
N GLU A 33 9.04 2.25 -7.71
CA GLU A 33 10.30 1.74 -8.28
C GLU A 33 10.51 0.26 -7.94
N ARG A 34 9.81 -0.25 -6.92
CA ARG A 34 10.04 -1.57 -6.32
C ARG A 34 8.89 -2.55 -6.58
N LEU A 35 7.71 -2.05 -6.94
CA LEU A 35 6.49 -2.78 -7.25
C LEU A 35 6.02 -2.44 -8.66
N ASP A 36 5.59 -3.44 -9.42
CA ASP A 36 4.91 -3.24 -10.68
C ASP A 36 3.43 -2.88 -10.46
N SER A 37 2.71 -2.54 -11.53
CA SER A 37 1.31 -2.11 -11.43
C SER A 37 0.40 -3.17 -10.81
N MET A 38 0.70 -4.46 -11.02
CA MET A 38 -0.08 -5.55 -10.43
C MET A 38 0.19 -5.68 -8.94
N ALA A 39 1.46 -5.65 -8.52
CA ALA A 39 1.78 -5.69 -7.10
C ALA A 39 1.28 -4.46 -6.33
N ILE A 40 1.18 -3.30 -6.99
CA ILE A 40 0.53 -2.12 -6.40
C ILE A 40 -0.97 -2.36 -6.21
N LEU A 41 -1.66 -2.95 -7.19
CA LEU A 41 -3.07 -3.32 -7.05
C LEU A 41 -3.26 -4.32 -5.91
N ASP A 42 -2.45 -5.37 -5.85
CA ASP A 42 -2.50 -6.38 -4.80
C ASP A 42 -2.27 -5.76 -3.41
N LEU A 43 -1.29 -4.85 -3.30
CA LEU A 43 -1.02 -4.10 -2.07
C LEU A 43 -2.23 -3.30 -1.61
N ILE A 44 -2.90 -2.59 -2.52
CA ILE A 44 -4.08 -1.80 -2.18
C ILE A 44 -5.23 -2.72 -1.72
N LEU A 45 -5.48 -3.82 -2.43
CA LEU A 45 -6.53 -4.77 -2.06
C LEU A 45 -6.29 -5.39 -0.66
N GLU A 46 -5.04 -5.74 -0.37
CA GLU A 46 -4.65 -6.27 0.95
C GLU A 46 -4.86 -5.25 2.07
N ILE A 47 -4.54 -3.98 1.82
CA ILE A 47 -4.78 -2.88 2.76
C ILE A 47 -6.27 -2.68 2.98
N GLU A 48 -7.08 -2.61 1.92
CA GLU A 48 -8.53 -2.43 2.01
C GLU A 48 -9.20 -3.56 2.80
N GLY A 49 -8.78 -4.81 2.54
CA GLY A 49 -9.24 -5.97 3.30
C GLY A 49 -8.87 -5.88 4.78
N SER A 50 -7.62 -5.51 5.07
CA SER A 50 -7.13 -5.35 6.46
C SER A 50 -7.87 -4.24 7.20
N ILE A 51 -8.10 -3.09 6.54
CA ILE A 51 -8.91 -1.99 7.09
C ILE A 51 -10.34 -2.45 7.32
N GLN A 52 -10.94 -3.21 6.41
CA GLN A 52 -12.29 -3.71 6.58
C GLN A 52 -12.41 -4.64 7.79
N VAL A 53 -11.42 -5.50 8.01
CA VAL A 53 -11.36 -6.37 9.20
C VAL A 53 -11.22 -5.54 10.48
N GLU A 54 -10.33 -4.54 10.48
CA GLU A 54 -10.02 -3.74 11.67
C GLU A 54 -11.15 -2.75 12.02
N TYR A 55 -11.73 -2.08 11.04
CA TYR A 55 -12.71 -1.00 11.23
C TYR A 55 -14.16 -1.41 10.97
N GLY A 56 -14.39 -2.65 10.50
CA GLY A 56 -15.73 -3.19 10.23
C GLY A 56 -16.46 -2.55 9.05
N ARG A 57 -15.78 -1.74 8.23
CA ARG A 57 -16.33 -1.11 7.02
C ARG A 57 -15.31 -1.14 5.89
N TYR A 58 -15.78 -1.37 4.67
CA TYR A 58 -14.96 -1.26 3.48
C TYR A 58 -14.66 0.22 3.18
N ILE A 59 -13.38 0.55 3.00
CA ILE A 59 -12.92 1.89 2.61
C ILE A 59 -12.13 1.73 1.33
N GLN A 60 -12.63 2.33 0.24
CA GLN A 60 -11.91 2.35 -1.02
C GLN A 60 -10.72 3.31 -0.93
N VAL A 61 -9.52 2.74 -0.98
CA VAL A 61 -8.25 3.46 -0.91
C VAL A 61 -7.91 3.99 -2.29
N ALA A 62 -7.89 3.15 -3.33
CA ALA A 62 -7.57 3.57 -4.69
C ALA A 62 -8.68 3.21 -5.69
N ASP A 63 -8.74 3.97 -6.78
CA ASP A 63 -9.51 3.63 -7.97
C ASP A 63 -8.58 3.55 -9.19
N ASP A 64 -9.14 3.12 -10.33
CA ASP A 64 -8.40 2.99 -11.59
C ASP A 64 -7.71 4.29 -12.04
N THR A 65 -8.21 5.45 -11.59
CA THR A 65 -7.66 6.77 -11.94
C THR A 65 -6.44 7.14 -11.11
N MET A 66 -6.24 6.50 -9.94
CA MET A 66 -5.12 6.73 -9.04
C MET A 66 -3.93 5.79 -9.27
N MET A 67 -4.06 4.82 -10.17
CA MET A 67 -2.99 3.88 -10.55
C MET A 67 -2.03 4.43 -11.63
N ASP A 68 -2.27 5.66 -12.10
CA ASP A 68 -1.35 6.35 -13.01
C ASP A 68 -0.07 6.76 -12.25
N ALA A 69 1.07 6.16 -12.61
CA ALA A 69 2.39 6.36 -12.00
C ALA A 69 2.81 7.83 -11.89
N ILE A 70 2.24 8.74 -12.69
CA ILE A 70 2.59 10.17 -12.69
C ILE A 70 1.81 10.96 -11.63
N LYS A 71 0.55 10.56 -11.33
CA LYS A 71 -0.38 11.32 -10.46
C LYS A 71 -0.73 10.62 -9.16
N THR A 72 -0.23 9.41 -8.97
CA THR A 72 -0.57 8.58 -7.83
C THR A 72 -0.12 9.19 -6.48
N PRO A 73 -1.00 9.22 -5.47
CA PRO A 73 -0.64 9.66 -4.12
C PRO A 73 0.26 8.63 -3.38
N PHE A 74 0.49 7.44 -3.94
CA PHE A 74 1.16 6.32 -3.26
C PHE A 74 2.68 6.23 -3.55
N LYS A 75 3.36 7.35 -3.78
CA LYS A 75 4.79 7.35 -4.17
C LYS A 75 5.69 6.60 -3.18
N THR A 76 5.47 6.83 -1.90
CA THR A 76 6.21 6.21 -0.80
C THR A 76 5.24 5.54 0.18
N VAL A 77 5.78 4.66 1.02
CA VAL A 77 5.01 4.07 2.13
C VAL A 77 4.42 5.16 3.02
N GLY A 78 5.19 6.19 3.38
CA GLY A 78 4.72 7.30 4.22
C GLY A 78 3.54 8.05 3.60
N THR A 79 3.65 8.43 2.33
CA THR A 79 2.54 9.11 1.63
C THR A 79 1.30 8.23 1.50
N LEU A 80 1.46 6.90 1.36
CA LEU A 80 0.35 5.95 1.37
C LEU A 80 -0.32 5.89 2.75
N VAL A 81 0.46 5.85 3.84
CA VAL A 81 -0.07 5.91 5.21
C VAL A 81 -0.88 7.19 5.41
N GLU A 82 -0.29 8.36 5.14
CA GLU A 82 -0.96 9.66 5.30
C GLU A 82 -2.26 9.74 4.49
N PHE A 83 -2.22 9.24 3.25
CA PHE A 83 -3.38 9.24 2.38
C PHE A 83 -4.53 8.36 2.90
N ILE A 84 -4.20 7.18 3.44
CA ILE A 84 -5.20 6.29 4.05
C ILE A 84 -5.73 6.91 5.33
N GLU A 85 -4.87 7.47 6.19
CA GLU A 85 -5.30 8.14 7.42
C GLU A 85 -6.29 9.28 7.17
N GLY A 86 -6.21 9.97 6.03
CA GLY A 86 -7.21 10.96 5.62
C GLY A 86 -8.58 10.40 5.20
N LYS A 87 -8.69 9.08 5.00
CA LYS A 87 -9.92 8.39 4.54
C LYS A 87 -10.64 7.59 5.64
N VAL A 88 -9.94 7.24 6.73
CA VAL A 88 -10.50 6.46 7.85
C VAL A 88 -10.98 7.39 8.94
#